data_AF-F3ZGE1-F1
#
_entry.id   AF-F3ZGE1-F1
#
_cell.length_a   1.000
_cell.length_b   1.000
_cell.length_c   1.000
_cell.angle_alpha   90.00
_cell.angle_beta   90.00
_cell.angle_gamma   90.00
#
_symmetry.space_group_name_H-M   'P 1'
#
loop_
_entity.id
_entity.type
_entity.pdbx_description
1 polymer ?
#
loop_
_entity_poly.entity_id
_entity_poly.type
_entity_poly.pdbx_seq_one_letter_code
_entity_poly.pdbx_strand_id
1 'polypeptide(L)'
;MEQPTNGAPSPSGPIPGRGGRAGGKPAPDGRAHAPGTARPRTGRRDAAGAATPRTPADGASSTSAPAPAARLRRAARLRRGIAVASLAPLAVAVTLSTTGSGSPDAAGHSAAGPVAAGGGDGIDACRISGPLGTQMSEGLPTTAGYARSTGRVRALNLLVDFSDAEGEGTVDDRLKEFFPQTTRWFERSSYGRIDYRPETPVKRWLRMPKPFSAYGIERGAPFEPGYRKLVRDLVKISDPLVDFASYDLVNVLVTPNAGPSALDTVLSVTFAGNREAPVADGVPLANTSFLYSRQDDGSGSYARTGYRVLPHENGHVFGLPDLYTQDGGGAVGHWDIMSEDWGADNDLLGWHKWKLGWLDDEQVGCVASPGTHDFTVAPLAAAGHDRKLLFIPLSHTSGIAAEVRTRGGNDDSVCKPGLLVYRVDADVDTGQGPITVADSKKESGGCTRSPNVHAELSDAPFGVGETYRDDGSRTRVEVLGRTEDGEYRVRVHRD
;
A
#
# COMPACT_ATOMS: atom_id res chain seq x y z
N MET A 1 -4.12 -37.92 20.36
CA MET A 1 -4.29 -38.18 18.92
C MET A 1 -3.69 -36.97 18.22
N GLU A 2 -2.36 -36.97 18.16
CA GLU A 2 -1.51 -36.01 17.44
C GLU A 2 -1.44 -36.42 15.97
N GLN A 3 -1.52 -35.44 15.06
CA GLN A 3 -0.97 -35.42 13.70
C GLN A 3 -1.09 -33.97 13.14
N PRO A 4 -0.27 -33.54 12.15
CA PRO A 4 1.18 -33.36 12.24
C PRO A 4 1.62 -31.94 11.78
N THR A 5 2.74 -31.48 12.30
CA THR A 5 3.46 -30.29 11.81
C THR A 5 4.24 -30.64 10.54
N ASN A 6 3.94 -29.98 9.42
CA ASN A 6 4.74 -30.05 8.20
C ASN A 6 5.54 -28.76 8.05
N GLY A 7 6.83 -28.86 8.37
CA GLY A 7 7.82 -27.82 8.08
C GLY A 7 8.18 -27.78 6.60
N ALA A 8 8.42 -26.56 6.11
CA ALA A 8 9.10 -26.26 4.86
C ALA A 8 10.20 -25.22 5.15
N PRO A 9 11.26 -25.15 4.32
CA PRO A 9 12.63 -24.97 4.79
C PRO A 9 13.09 -23.51 4.93
N SER A 10 14.01 -23.30 5.88
CA SER A 10 14.80 -22.08 6.04
C SER A 10 15.65 -21.77 4.80
N PRO A 11 15.75 -20.51 4.36
CA PRO A 11 16.83 -20.09 3.49
C PRO A 11 18.11 -19.88 4.32
N SER A 12 19.09 -20.72 4.00
CA SER A 12 20.54 -20.48 3.92
C SER A 12 21.22 -19.53 4.92
N GLY A 13 22.17 -20.09 5.67
CA GLY A 13 22.99 -19.43 6.69
C GLY A 13 24.05 -18.43 6.20
N PRO A 14 24.97 -18.05 7.12
CA PRO A 14 25.56 -16.70 7.19
C PRO A 14 26.76 -16.48 6.25
N ILE A 15 26.89 -15.23 5.78
CA ILE A 15 28.09 -14.72 5.11
C ILE A 15 29.23 -14.61 6.15
N PRO A 16 30.45 -15.11 5.85
CA PRO A 16 31.49 -15.31 6.85
C PRO A 16 32.18 -13.99 7.26
N GLY A 17 32.29 -13.80 8.58
CA GLY A 17 33.07 -12.75 9.20
C GLY A 17 34.58 -12.95 9.00
N ARG A 18 35.28 -11.89 8.59
CA ARG A 18 36.73 -11.78 8.70
C ARG A 18 37.08 -11.22 10.08
N GLY A 19 37.77 -12.03 10.88
CA GLY A 19 38.43 -11.60 12.09
C GLY A 19 39.68 -10.76 11.80
N GLY A 20 39.87 -9.72 12.61
CA GLY A 20 41.12 -8.97 12.73
C GLY A 20 41.19 -8.36 14.12
N ARG A 21 41.91 -9.01 15.04
CA ARG A 21 42.32 -8.43 16.33
C ARG A 21 43.58 -7.58 16.11
N ALA A 22 43.59 -6.36 16.63
CA ALA A 22 44.50 -5.89 17.70
C ALA A 22 44.75 -4.36 17.65
N GLY A 23 44.31 -3.67 18.71
CA GLY A 23 45.14 -2.79 19.56
C GLY A 23 45.68 -1.45 19.05
N GLY A 24 45.33 -0.37 19.75
CA GLY A 24 46.23 0.79 19.95
C GLY A 24 45.58 2.17 19.83
N LYS A 25 45.44 2.87 20.97
CA LYS A 25 45.03 4.29 21.10
C LYS A 25 45.93 5.25 20.31
N PRO A 26 45.46 6.46 19.94
CA PRO A 26 46.33 7.60 19.63
C PRO A 26 46.12 8.80 20.57
N ALA A 27 47.21 9.51 20.87
CA ALA A 27 47.37 10.98 20.89
C ALA A 27 48.79 11.34 21.40
N PRO A 28 49.30 12.56 21.18
CA PRO A 28 49.66 13.13 19.88
C PRO A 28 51.10 13.69 19.89
N ASP A 29 51.71 13.93 18.73
CA ASP A 29 52.63 15.08 18.55
C ASP A 29 53.10 15.25 17.10
N GLY A 30 53.06 16.49 16.62
CA GLY A 30 54.25 17.15 16.07
C GLY A 30 54.68 16.92 14.62
N ARG A 31 54.35 17.92 13.78
CA ARG A 31 55.20 18.55 12.73
C ARG A 31 55.35 17.89 11.34
N ALA A 32 54.74 18.57 10.37
CA ALA A 32 55.31 19.14 9.13
C ALA A 32 56.40 18.37 8.34
N HIS A 33 56.07 17.96 7.10
CA HIS A 33 56.63 18.49 5.85
C HIS A 33 56.14 17.68 4.62
N ALA A 34 55.73 18.37 3.57
CA ALA A 34 55.68 17.89 2.18
C ALA A 34 56.96 18.40 1.44
N PRO A 35 57.19 18.16 0.13
CA PRO A 35 56.54 17.27 -0.86
C PRO A 35 57.56 16.43 -1.68
N GLY A 36 57.10 15.56 -2.60
CA GLY A 36 58.01 14.92 -3.57
C GLY A 36 57.37 13.94 -4.55
N THR A 37 57.40 14.32 -5.82
CA THR A 37 56.92 13.66 -7.05
C THR A 37 57.71 12.40 -7.47
N ALA A 38 57.05 11.44 -8.17
CA ALA A 38 57.43 10.91 -9.51
C ALA A 38 56.96 9.46 -9.79
N ARG A 39 56.35 9.27 -10.97
CA ARG A 39 56.14 8.04 -11.77
C ARG A 39 57.46 7.66 -12.51
N PRO A 40 57.50 6.70 -13.48
CA PRO A 40 57.01 5.31 -13.57
C PRO A 40 58.10 4.36 -14.19
N ARG A 41 57.82 3.04 -14.38
CA ARG A 41 58.24 2.17 -15.53
C ARG A 41 58.05 0.65 -15.24
N THR A 42 57.22 -0.09 -15.98
CA THR A 42 57.39 -0.89 -17.24
C THR A 42 58.05 -2.27 -17.14
N GLY A 43 57.45 -3.26 -17.85
CA GLY A 43 58.03 -4.55 -18.30
C GLY A 43 57.27 -5.75 -17.71
N ARG A 44 56.39 -6.50 -18.37
CA ARG A 44 56.35 -7.23 -19.67
C ARG A 44 57.23 -8.49 -19.72
N ARG A 45 56.58 -9.62 -20.10
CA ARG A 45 57.02 -10.87 -20.78
C ARG A 45 56.72 -12.14 -19.96
N ASP A 46 55.80 -12.99 -20.45
CA ASP A 46 56.00 -14.16 -21.36
C ASP A 46 56.42 -15.40 -20.52
N ALA A 47 55.97 -16.64 -20.68
CA ALA A 47 55.06 -17.35 -21.58
C ALA A 47 54.87 -18.80 -21.05
N ALA A 48 53.81 -19.46 -21.54
CA ALA A 48 53.67 -20.89 -21.90
C ALA A 48 54.00 -22.05 -20.92
N GLY A 49 53.09 -23.04 -20.88
CA GLY A 49 53.41 -24.41 -20.45
C GLY A 49 52.18 -25.30 -20.27
N ALA A 50 51.83 -26.06 -21.31
CA ALA A 50 50.75 -27.04 -21.34
C ALA A 50 51.13 -28.37 -20.65
N ALA A 51 50.14 -29.12 -20.13
CA ALA A 51 49.92 -30.56 -20.34
C ALA A 51 49.13 -31.23 -19.17
N THR A 52 47.98 -31.83 -19.52
CA THR A 52 47.24 -32.89 -18.81
C THR A 52 47.92 -34.28 -19.00
N PRO A 53 47.37 -35.45 -18.56
CA PRO A 53 46.31 -35.80 -17.59
C PRO A 53 46.75 -36.91 -16.60
N ARG A 54 45.89 -37.33 -15.64
CA ARG A 54 45.86 -38.71 -15.10
C ARG A 54 44.63 -38.98 -14.18
N THR A 55 43.82 -39.96 -14.56
CA THR A 55 42.94 -40.80 -13.69
C THR A 55 43.63 -42.16 -13.46
N PRO A 56 43.37 -42.88 -12.35
CA PRO A 56 42.30 -43.91 -12.25
C PRO A 56 41.66 -44.01 -10.82
N ALA A 57 40.36 -44.28 -10.64
CA ALA A 57 39.59 -45.56 -10.58
C ALA A 57 39.36 -46.15 -9.16
N ASP A 58 38.09 -46.57 -8.95
CA ASP A 58 37.53 -47.70 -8.18
C ASP A 58 37.13 -47.66 -6.68
N GLY A 59 35.92 -48.22 -6.45
CA GLY A 59 35.44 -48.93 -5.23
C GLY A 59 34.31 -48.21 -4.46
N ALA A 60 32.98 -48.48 -4.48
CA ALA A 60 32.12 -49.68 -4.53
C ALA A 60 31.35 -49.95 -3.21
N SER A 61 30.00 -50.00 -3.33
CA SER A 61 29.00 -50.74 -2.49
C SER A 61 28.62 -50.15 -1.11
N SER A 62 27.40 -50.26 -0.54
CA SER A 62 26.28 -51.19 -0.75
C SER A 62 24.95 -50.67 -0.11
N THR A 63 23.85 -50.86 -0.84
CA THR A 63 22.49 -51.34 -0.48
C THR A 63 21.89 -51.22 0.94
N SER A 64 20.62 -50.81 1.03
CA SER A 64 19.49 -51.75 1.27
C SER A 64 18.11 -51.08 1.28
N ALA A 65 17.15 -51.72 0.63
CA ALA A 65 15.70 -51.60 0.83
C ALA A 65 15.17 -53.02 1.13
N PRO A 66 14.01 -53.15 1.81
CA PRO A 66 12.85 -53.67 1.09
C PRO A 66 11.48 -53.10 1.54
N ALA A 67 10.48 -53.28 0.68
CA ALA A 67 9.03 -53.07 0.90
C ALA A 67 8.36 -54.39 1.36
N PRO A 68 7.03 -54.66 1.21
CA PRO A 68 5.79 -53.87 1.27
C PRO A 68 4.66 -54.53 2.15
N ALA A 69 3.46 -53.93 2.20
CA ALA A 69 2.16 -54.56 1.87
C ALA A 69 0.94 -54.32 2.82
N ALA A 70 -0.19 -54.11 2.15
CA ALA A 70 -1.54 -54.65 2.40
C ALA A 70 -2.61 -53.91 3.24
N ARG A 71 -3.62 -53.43 2.49
CA ARG A 71 -5.09 -53.66 2.61
C ARG A 71 -5.80 -53.37 3.95
N LEU A 72 -6.88 -52.58 3.90
CA LEU A 72 -8.28 -53.09 3.99
C LEU A 72 -9.34 -51.98 3.81
N ARG A 73 -10.48 -52.43 3.29
CA ARG A 73 -11.72 -51.69 2.97
C ARG A 73 -12.55 -51.40 4.23
N ARG A 74 -13.38 -50.35 4.21
CA ARG A 74 -14.84 -50.45 4.44
C ARG A 74 -15.58 -49.13 4.21
N ALA A 75 -16.70 -49.24 3.51
CA ALA A 75 -17.76 -48.24 3.38
C ALA A 75 -18.81 -48.43 4.48
N ALA A 76 -19.52 -47.36 4.87
CA ALA A 76 -20.93 -47.41 5.27
C ALA A 76 -21.56 -46.01 5.30
N ARG A 77 -22.73 -45.91 4.65
CA ARG A 77 -23.69 -44.79 4.65
C ARG A 77 -24.61 -44.88 5.87
N LEU A 78 -25.24 -43.77 6.28
CA LEU A 78 -26.67 -43.61 6.68
C LEU A 78 -26.84 -42.16 7.21
N ARG A 79 -27.52 -41.24 6.50
CA ARG A 79 -28.97 -40.99 6.34
C ARG A 79 -29.68 -40.28 7.52
N ARG A 80 -30.29 -39.14 7.14
CA ARG A 80 -31.60 -38.56 7.52
C ARG A 80 -31.71 -37.73 8.81
N GLY A 81 -32.33 -36.56 8.64
CA GLY A 81 -32.99 -35.80 9.70
C GLY A 81 -33.43 -34.40 9.23
N ILE A 82 -34.60 -34.31 8.60
CA ILE A 82 -35.30 -33.08 8.23
C ILE A 82 -35.98 -32.51 9.49
N ALA A 83 -36.02 -31.17 9.65
CA ALA A 83 -37.15 -30.49 10.28
C ALA A 83 -37.29 -29.07 9.71
N VAL A 84 -38.47 -28.80 9.16
CA VAL A 84 -39.01 -27.52 8.67
C VAL A 84 -40.14 -27.11 9.61
N ALA A 85 -40.23 -25.83 9.98
CA ALA A 85 -41.46 -25.10 10.35
C ALA A 85 -41.10 -23.60 10.49
N SER A 86 -41.35 -22.71 9.52
CA SER A 86 -42.61 -22.05 9.09
C SER A 86 -43.03 -20.83 9.95
N LEU A 87 -42.70 -19.64 9.42
CA LEU A 87 -43.45 -18.37 9.23
C LEU A 87 -44.60 -17.94 10.18
N ALA A 88 -44.56 -16.66 10.59
CA ALA A 88 -45.68 -15.71 10.40
C ALA A 88 -45.19 -14.24 10.44
N PRO A 89 -45.71 -13.33 9.57
CA PRO A 89 -45.42 -11.90 9.56
C PRO A 89 -46.49 -11.09 10.32
N LEU A 90 -46.15 -9.89 10.79
CA LEU A 90 -47.11 -8.87 11.20
C LEU A 90 -46.83 -7.55 10.47
N ALA A 91 -47.87 -6.99 9.87
CA ALA A 91 -47.89 -5.68 9.21
C ALA A 91 -49.03 -4.82 9.80
N VAL A 92 -49.01 -3.53 9.42
CA VAL A 92 -50.00 -2.45 9.64
C VAL A 92 -49.73 -1.65 10.94
N ALA A 93 -49.54 -0.33 10.95
CA ALA A 93 -50.38 0.70 10.32
C ALA A 93 -49.64 2.00 9.91
N VAL A 94 -50.27 2.63 8.90
CA VAL A 94 -50.04 3.95 8.29
C VAL A 94 -50.52 5.08 9.20
N THR A 95 -49.81 6.21 9.23
CA THR A 95 -50.42 7.54 9.48
C THR A 95 -49.89 8.54 8.44
N LEU A 96 -50.83 9.16 7.71
CA LEU A 96 -50.59 10.34 6.87
C LEU A 96 -50.73 11.61 7.71
N SER A 97 -49.93 12.62 7.42
CA SER A 97 -50.28 14.04 7.64
C SER A 97 -49.55 14.89 6.61
N THR A 98 -50.32 15.70 5.90
CA THR A 98 -49.91 16.56 4.79
C THR A 98 -49.78 18.03 5.21
N THR A 99 -48.83 18.71 4.54
CA THR A 99 -48.75 20.14 4.17
C THR A 99 -48.50 21.22 5.22
N GLY A 100 -47.43 21.98 4.98
CA GLY A 100 -47.22 23.37 5.41
C GLY A 100 -46.07 23.99 4.62
N SER A 101 -46.39 24.84 3.64
CA SER A 101 -45.50 25.51 2.69
C SER A 101 -44.70 26.66 3.32
N GLY A 102 -43.48 26.92 2.82
CA GLY A 102 -42.75 28.17 3.06
C GLY A 102 -41.27 28.13 2.67
N SER A 103 -40.95 28.48 1.43
CA SER A 103 -39.64 29.02 0.97
C SER A 103 -39.78 30.55 0.79
N PRO A 104 -38.74 31.38 0.57
CA PRO A 104 -37.35 31.12 0.13
C PRO A 104 -36.28 31.87 0.99
N ASP A 105 -34.97 31.62 0.86
CA ASP A 105 -34.10 32.35 -0.08
C ASP A 105 -32.81 31.59 -0.42
N ALA A 106 -32.41 31.76 -1.67
CA ALA A 106 -31.27 31.16 -2.34
C ALA A 106 -30.17 32.19 -2.65
N ALA A 107 -28.92 31.73 -2.70
CA ALA A 107 -27.87 32.23 -3.59
C ALA A 107 -26.78 31.14 -3.64
N GLY A 108 -26.54 30.35 -4.70
CA GLY A 108 -26.99 30.45 -6.08
C GLY A 108 -25.96 31.17 -6.96
N HIS A 109 -24.85 30.50 -7.31
CA HIS A 109 -24.05 30.85 -8.49
C HIS A 109 -23.53 29.56 -9.16
N SER A 110 -24.43 28.88 -9.88
CA SER A 110 -24.07 28.10 -11.07
C SER A 110 -24.12 29.03 -12.27
N ALA A 111 -23.00 29.20 -12.96
CA ALA A 111 -22.97 29.77 -14.29
C ALA A 111 -22.49 28.67 -15.25
N ALA A 112 -23.41 28.19 -16.08
CA ALA A 112 -23.11 27.31 -17.19
C ALA A 112 -22.77 28.13 -18.44
N GLY A 113 -21.79 27.65 -19.21
CA GLY A 113 -21.61 27.92 -20.64
C GLY A 113 -20.14 28.01 -21.07
N PRO A 114 -19.78 27.73 -22.34
CA PRO A 114 -20.46 27.01 -23.41
C PRO A 114 -19.80 25.64 -23.75
N VAL A 115 -20.52 24.81 -24.49
CA VAL A 115 -20.07 23.48 -24.98
C VAL A 115 -19.20 23.63 -26.22
N ALA A 116 -18.05 22.93 -26.29
CA ALA A 116 -17.50 22.42 -27.56
C ALA A 116 -16.45 21.29 -27.39
N ALA A 117 -16.83 20.12 -27.90
CA ALA A 117 -16.06 19.06 -28.57
C ALA A 117 -15.08 18.15 -27.79
N GLY A 118 -15.50 16.89 -27.60
CA GLY A 118 -14.66 15.72 -27.35
C GLY A 118 -15.36 14.68 -26.47
N GLY A 119 -15.88 13.61 -27.07
CA GLY A 119 -16.83 12.67 -26.46
C GLY A 119 -16.28 11.84 -25.30
N GLY A 120 -16.73 12.15 -24.08
CA GLY A 120 -16.72 11.20 -22.97
C GLY A 120 -18.16 10.81 -22.65
N ASP A 121 -18.38 9.54 -22.36
CA ASP A 121 -19.64 9.09 -21.77
C ASP A 121 -19.87 9.77 -20.43
N GLY A 122 -21.11 9.78 -19.95
CA GLY A 122 -21.39 10.26 -18.59
C GLY A 122 -20.47 9.55 -17.59
N ILE A 123 -19.80 10.31 -16.73
CA ILE A 123 -18.75 9.83 -15.82
C ILE A 123 -19.22 8.64 -14.94
N ASP A 124 -20.52 8.56 -14.67
CA ASP A 124 -21.16 7.46 -13.95
C ASP A 124 -20.87 6.08 -14.55
N ALA A 125 -20.70 5.97 -15.87
CA ALA A 125 -20.35 4.70 -16.52
C ALA A 125 -18.98 4.16 -16.10
N CYS A 126 -18.08 5.04 -15.65
CA CYS A 126 -16.75 4.70 -15.15
C CYS A 126 -16.70 4.47 -13.64
N ARG A 127 -17.82 4.67 -12.93
CA ARG A 127 -17.92 4.39 -11.50
C ARG A 127 -18.25 2.91 -11.30
N ILE A 128 -17.21 2.10 -11.09
CA ILE A 128 -17.39 0.69 -10.72
C ILE A 128 -17.79 0.57 -9.25
N SER A 129 -18.54 -0.47 -8.91
CA SER A 129 -19.02 -0.75 -7.55
C SER A 129 -18.59 -2.14 -7.12
N GLY A 130 -18.25 -2.30 -5.84
CA GLY A 130 -18.01 -3.62 -5.25
C GLY A 130 -19.30 -4.30 -4.81
N PRO A 131 -19.41 -5.63 -4.93
CA PRO A 131 -20.50 -6.37 -4.31
C PRO A 131 -20.56 -6.17 -2.79
N LEU A 132 -21.75 -6.41 -2.23
CA LEU A 132 -21.91 -6.41 -0.78
C LEU A 132 -21.07 -7.53 -0.16
N GLY A 133 -20.21 -7.16 0.79
CA GLY A 133 -19.36 -8.11 1.52
C GLY A 133 -17.90 -8.08 1.10
N THR A 134 -17.54 -7.47 -0.04
CA THR A 134 -16.14 -7.27 -0.43
C THR A 134 -15.45 -6.35 0.58
N GLN A 135 -14.33 -6.81 1.12
CA GLN A 135 -13.57 -6.08 2.13
C GLN A 135 -12.74 -4.99 1.48
N MET A 136 -12.99 -3.73 1.89
CA MET A 136 -12.29 -2.54 1.40
C MET A 136 -12.27 -2.44 -0.14
N SER A 137 -13.40 -2.74 -0.78
CA SER A 137 -13.57 -2.75 -2.23
C SER A 137 -12.98 -1.51 -2.92
N GLU A 138 -12.44 -1.68 -4.13
CA GLU A 138 -12.01 -0.60 -5.03
C GLU A 138 -13.15 0.29 -5.58
N GLY A 139 -14.41 -0.06 -5.32
CA GLY A 139 -15.57 0.67 -5.85
C GLY A 139 -15.64 2.16 -5.45
N LEU A 140 -16.32 2.93 -6.29
CA LEU A 140 -16.64 4.35 -6.10
C LEU A 140 -18.17 4.54 -6.07
N PRO A 141 -18.73 5.26 -5.07
CA PRO A 141 -18.04 5.93 -3.98
C PRO A 141 -17.54 4.97 -2.89
N THR A 142 -16.55 5.43 -2.10
CA THR A 142 -16.16 4.77 -0.85
C THR A 142 -17.38 4.66 0.07
N THR A 143 -17.58 3.47 0.65
CA THR A 143 -18.74 3.20 1.53
C THR A 143 -18.64 3.97 2.85
N ALA A 144 -19.75 4.11 3.57
CA ALA A 144 -19.75 4.84 4.84
C ALA A 144 -19.01 4.07 5.96
N GLY A 145 -18.24 4.77 6.78
CA GLY A 145 -17.52 4.21 7.94
C GLY A 145 -16.07 4.67 8.02
N TYR A 146 -15.46 4.91 6.87
CA TYR A 146 -14.13 5.48 6.72
C TYR A 146 -14.10 6.97 7.11
N ALA A 147 -12.92 7.49 7.45
CA ALA A 147 -12.74 8.91 7.69
C ALA A 147 -12.82 9.68 6.36
N ARG A 148 -13.13 10.99 6.45
CA ARG A 148 -13.09 11.85 5.26
C ARG A 148 -11.66 11.95 4.72
N SER A 149 -11.52 11.94 3.41
CA SER A 149 -10.24 12.06 2.69
C SER A 149 -9.96 13.47 2.16
N THR A 150 -10.86 14.43 2.35
CA THR A 150 -10.73 15.82 1.89
C THR A 150 -11.05 16.83 2.98
N GLY A 151 -10.63 18.07 2.77
CA GLY A 151 -10.69 19.14 3.75
C GLY A 151 -9.71 18.91 4.89
N ARG A 152 -9.98 19.53 6.04
CA ARG A 152 -9.15 19.36 7.23
C ARG A 152 -9.35 17.97 7.82
N VAL A 153 -8.29 17.24 8.11
CA VAL A 153 -8.33 15.94 8.81
C VAL A 153 -7.46 16.04 10.05
N ARG A 154 -8.06 15.90 11.24
CA ARG A 154 -7.35 15.93 12.53
C ARG A 154 -6.99 14.51 12.93
N ALA A 155 -5.70 14.23 12.96
CA ALA A 155 -5.13 12.94 13.32
C ALA A 155 -4.58 12.98 14.75
N LEU A 156 -5.24 12.26 15.66
CA LEU A 156 -4.74 12.10 17.02
C LEU A 156 -3.60 11.09 17.04
N ASN A 157 -2.44 11.45 17.58
CA ASN A 157 -1.33 10.53 17.78
C ASN A 157 -1.16 10.27 19.29
N LEU A 158 -1.33 9.02 19.69
CA LEU A 158 -1.13 8.54 21.06
C LEU A 158 0.07 7.59 21.07
N LEU A 159 1.03 7.83 21.96
CA LEU A 159 2.20 6.98 22.09
C LEU A 159 1.99 6.04 23.28
N VAL A 160 2.17 4.74 23.06
CA VAL A 160 1.90 3.71 24.07
C VAL A 160 3.11 2.82 24.32
N ASP A 161 3.32 2.46 25.58
CA ASP A 161 4.32 1.49 26.01
C ASP A 161 3.75 0.48 27.01
N PHE A 162 4.55 -0.51 27.38
CA PHE A 162 4.13 -1.66 28.17
C PHE A 162 5.14 -1.98 29.28
N SER A 163 4.77 -2.82 30.23
CA SER A 163 5.68 -3.25 31.31
C SER A 163 6.82 -4.17 30.86
N ASP A 164 6.63 -4.90 29.76
CA ASP A 164 7.60 -5.80 29.13
C ASP A 164 8.26 -5.20 27.87
N ALA A 165 7.85 -3.99 27.48
CA ALA A 165 8.42 -3.21 26.39
C ALA A 165 8.23 -1.73 26.72
N GLU A 166 9.20 -1.15 27.41
CA GLU A 166 9.12 0.25 27.87
C GLU A 166 9.44 1.22 26.74
N GLY A 167 8.79 2.40 26.79
CA GLY A 167 8.94 3.45 25.79
C GLY A 167 10.37 3.99 25.77
N GLU A 168 11.02 3.93 24.62
CA GLU A 168 12.36 4.47 24.43
C GLU A 168 12.32 5.91 23.89
N GLY A 169 13.16 6.78 24.44
CA GLY A 169 13.25 8.18 24.00
C GLY A 169 12.04 9.03 24.36
N THR A 170 11.98 10.24 23.80
CA THR A 170 10.88 11.17 24.05
C THR A 170 9.74 11.00 23.04
N VAL A 171 8.56 11.55 23.36
CA VAL A 171 7.43 11.60 22.43
C VAL A 171 7.81 12.31 21.13
N ASP A 172 8.56 13.41 21.23
CA ASP A 172 8.97 14.18 20.06
C ASP A 172 9.95 13.39 19.19
N ASP A 173 10.77 12.52 19.76
CA ASP A 173 11.68 11.67 18.99
C ASP A 173 10.91 10.66 18.15
N ARG A 174 9.90 9.98 18.73
CA ARG A 174 9.04 9.06 17.99
C ARG A 174 8.19 9.79 16.94
N LEU A 175 7.70 10.99 17.22
CA LEU A 175 6.93 11.78 16.24
C LEU A 175 7.78 12.24 15.05
N LYS A 176 9.05 12.60 15.27
CA LYS A 176 9.98 13.02 14.19
C LYS A 176 10.28 11.92 13.18
N GLU A 177 10.00 10.66 13.53
CA GLU A 177 10.12 9.54 12.60
C GLU A 177 9.07 9.63 11.48
N PHE A 178 7.93 10.28 11.73
CA PHE A 178 6.81 10.40 10.78
C PHE A 178 6.59 11.82 10.27
N PHE A 179 6.68 12.81 11.17
CA PHE A 179 6.33 14.20 10.88
C PHE A 179 7.56 15.09 10.80
N PRO A 180 7.57 16.08 9.88
CA PRO A 180 6.48 16.53 8.98
C PRO A 180 6.33 15.77 7.64
N GLN A 181 7.05 14.67 7.42
CA GLN A 181 7.10 13.95 6.13
C GLN A 181 5.71 13.46 5.70
N THR A 182 4.97 12.79 6.59
CA THR A 182 3.59 12.32 6.30
C THR A 182 2.66 13.47 5.89
N THR A 183 2.72 14.61 6.58
CA THR A 183 1.92 15.79 6.23
C THR A 183 2.22 16.27 4.81
N ARG A 184 3.51 16.38 4.46
CA ARG A 184 3.91 16.80 3.11
C ARG A 184 3.55 15.77 2.04
N TRP A 185 3.63 14.49 2.36
CA TRP A 185 3.26 13.41 1.44
C TRP A 185 1.78 13.51 1.07
N PHE A 186 0.90 13.70 2.06
CA PHE A 186 -0.54 13.90 1.83
C PHE A 186 -0.85 15.22 1.10
N GLU A 187 -0.17 16.32 1.45
CA GLU A 187 -0.31 17.60 0.76
C GLU A 187 0.03 17.47 -0.74
N ARG A 188 1.16 16.83 -1.07
CA ARG A 188 1.57 16.58 -2.45
C ARG A 188 0.63 15.61 -3.17
N SER A 189 0.29 14.49 -2.54
CA SER A 189 -0.54 13.46 -3.17
C SER A 189 -1.94 13.97 -3.49
N SER A 190 -2.54 14.72 -2.57
CA SER A 190 -3.92 15.20 -2.71
C SER A 190 -4.06 16.51 -3.48
N TYR A 191 -2.95 17.09 -3.99
CA TYR A 191 -2.94 18.44 -4.56
C TYR A 191 -3.48 19.50 -3.58
N GLY A 192 -3.21 19.31 -2.28
CA GLY A 192 -3.71 20.18 -1.20
C GLY A 192 -5.18 19.98 -0.82
N ARG A 193 -5.87 18.97 -1.36
CA ARG A 193 -7.27 18.68 -1.00
C ARG A 193 -7.43 18.12 0.40
N ILE A 194 -6.38 17.53 0.98
CA ILE A 194 -6.34 17.17 2.40
C ILE A 194 -5.42 18.13 3.16
N ASP A 195 -5.97 18.74 4.21
CA ASP A 195 -5.22 19.49 5.21
C ASP A 195 -5.01 18.58 6.43
N TYR A 196 -3.97 17.72 6.36
CA TYR A 196 -3.66 16.72 7.38
C TYR A 196 -3.00 17.35 8.61
N ARG A 197 -3.70 17.34 9.75
CA ARG A 197 -3.30 17.97 11.02
C ARG A 197 -2.94 16.91 12.06
N PRO A 198 -1.65 16.55 12.21
CA PRO A 198 -1.23 15.65 13.27
C PRO A 198 -1.19 16.38 14.60
N GLU A 199 -1.83 15.80 15.62
CA GLU A 199 -1.86 16.35 16.96
C GLU A 199 -1.46 15.30 17.99
N THR A 200 -0.79 15.76 19.05
CA THR A 200 -0.35 14.91 20.16
C THR A 200 -0.54 15.69 21.45
N PRO A 201 -1.78 15.74 21.99
CA PRO A 201 -2.07 16.47 23.23
C PRO A 201 -1.35 15.83 24.44
N VAL A 202 -1.12 14.52 24.42
CA VAL A 202 -0.40 13.80 25.48
C VAL A 202 1.10 13.73 25.16
N LYS A 203 1.92 14.50 25.88
CA LYS A 203 3.38 14.60 25.66
C LYS A 203 4.22 13.59 26.46
N ARG A 204 3.65 12.41 26.74
CA ARG A 204 4.33 11.30 27.43
C ARG A 204 3.87 9.96 26.86
N TRP A 205 4.67 8.92 27.08
CA TRP A 205 4.22 7.54 26.86
C TRP A 205 3.01 7.23 27.78
N LEU A 206 1.97 6.68 27.18
CA LEU A 206 0.81 6.12 27.87
C LEU A 206 1.11 4.66 28.20
N ARG A 207 1.42 4.39 29.47
CA ARG A 207 1.64 3.03 29.95
C ARG A 207 0.35 2.23 29.91
N MET A 208 0.33 1.22 29.05
CA MET A 208 -0.75 0.25 28.97
C MET A 208 -0.80 -0.60 30.24
N PRO A 209 -1.99 -0.98 30.74
CA PRO A 209 -2.16 -1.65 32.02
C PRO A 209 -1.70 -3.12 32.04
N LYS A 210 -1.34 -3.68 30.88
CA LYS A 210 -0.88 -5.07 30.72
C LYS A 210 0.42 -5.08 29.93
N PRO A 211 1.26 -6.10 30.10
CA PRO A 211 2.37 -6.35 29.18
C PRO A 211 1.85 -6.56 27.75
N PHE A 212 2.64 -6.18 26.74
CA PHE A 212 2.33 -6.35 25.32
C PHE A 212 1.97 -7.80 25.00
N SER A 213 2.77 -8.73 25.53
CA SER A 213 2.57 -10.18 25.40
C SER A 213 1.17 -10.66 25.84
N ALA A 214 0.53 -10.00 26.81
CA ALA A 214 -0.80 -10.38 27.30
C ALA A 214 -1.96 -9.99 26.36
N TYR A 215 -1.71 -9.16 25.34
CA TYR A 215 -2.72 -8.87 24.32
C TYR A 215 -2.81 -9.97 23.26
N GLY A 216 -1.75 -10.78 23.09
CA GLY A 216 -1.70 -11.88 22.12
C GLY A 216 -1.77 -11.40 20.67
N ILE A 217 -1.08 -10.29 20.37
CA ILE A 217 -1.04 -9.70 19.03
C ILE A 217 0.16 -10.28 18.28
N GLU A 218 -0.13 -10.92 17.15
CA GLU A 218 0.83 -11.51 16.23
C GLU A 218 0.58 -10.98 14.80
N ARG A 219 1.42 -11.36 13.84
CA ARG A 219 1.25 -10.96 12.43
C ARG A 219 -0.11 -11.41 11.90
N GLY A 220 -0.86 -10.48 11.31
CA GLY A 220 -2.18 -10.77 10.74
C GLY A 220 -3.26 -11.06 11.77
N ALA A 221 -3.05 -10.73 13.05
CA ALA A 221 -4.06 -10.91 14.08
C ALA A 221 -5.33 -10.09 13.76
N PRO A 222 -6.52 -10.70 13.82
CA PRO A 222 -7.77 -9.98 13.61
C PRO A 222 -8.06 -9.04 14.79
N PHE A 223 -9.08 -8.20 14.64
CA PHE A 223 -9.44 -7.22 15.67
C PHE A 223 -9.79 -7.90 17.03
N GLU A 224 -10.40 -9.08 16.97
CA GLU A 224 -10.79 -9.86 18.16
C GLU A 224 -9.82 -11.01 18.47
N PRO A 225 -9.55 -11.32 19.75
CA PRO A 225 -9.87 -10.52 20.94
C PRO A 225 -8.75 -9.51 21.28
N GLY A 226 -7.62 -9.56 20.58
CA GLY A 226 -6.37 -8.85 20.94
C GLY A 226 -6.51 -7.34 20.89
N TYR A 227 -6.72 -6.80 19.69
CA TYR A 227 -6.86 -5.37 19.48
C TYR A 227 -8.07 -4.77 20.20
N ARG A 228 -9.19 -5.49 20.33
CA ARG A 228 -10.30 -5.00 21.17
C ARG A 228 -9.90 -4.80 22.62
N LYS A 229 -9.16 -5.76 23.22
CA LYS A 229 -8.63 -5.58 24.58
C LYS A 229 -7.69 -4.37 24.62
N LEU A 230 -6.80 -4.23 23.64
CA LEU A 230 -5.86 -3.13 23.56
C LEU A 230 -6.57 -1.77 23.48
N VAL A 231 -7.54 -1.61 22.58
CA VAL A 231 -8.31 -0.37 22.42
C VAL A 231 -9.14 -0.06 23.68
N ARG A 232 -9.78 -1.06 24.31
CA ARG A 232 -10.51 -0.83 25.58
C ARG A 232 -9.59 -0.28 26.68
N ASP A 233 -8.42 -0.89 26.82
CA ASP A 233 -7.44 -0.46 27.82
C ASP A 233 -6.84 0.91 27.47
N LEU A 234 -6.62 1.19 26.18
CA LEU A 234 -6.19 2.50 25.68
C LEU A 234 -7.21 3.59 26.00
N VAL A 235 -8.48 3.38 25.66
CA VAL A 235 -9.58 4.31 25.95
C VAL A 235 -9.59 4.61 27.45
N LYS A 236 -9.57 3.59 28.31
CA LYS A 236 -9.58 3.77 29.76
C LYS A 236 -8.48 4.69 30.29
N ILE A 237 -7.28 4.66 29.71
CA ILE A 237 -6.14 5.46 30.18
C ILE A 237 -6.01 6.83 29.49
N SER A 238 -6.73 7.06 28.38
CA SER A 238 -6.55 8.25 27.53
C SER A 238 -7.78 9.15 27.43
N ASP A 239 -9.00 8.61 27.57
CA ASP A 239 -10.27 9.34 27.56
C ASP A 239 -10.32 10.51 28.58
N PRO A 240 -9.77 10.37 29.81
CA PRO A 240 -9.68 11.52 30.73
C PRO A 240 -8.71 12.64 30.30
N LEU A 241 -7.89 12.41 29.27
CA LEU A 241 -6.80 13.29 28.84
C LEU A 241 -7.05 13.93 27.47
N VAL A 242 -7.93 13.34 26.67
CA VAL A 242 -8.16 13.68 25.26
C VAL A 242 -9.64 13.50 24.96
N ASP A 243 -10.24 14.50 24.32
CA ASP A 243 -11.56 14.38 23.71
C ASP A 243 -11.42 13.71 22.33
N PHE A 244 -11.83 12.44 22.21
CA PHE A 244 -11.78 11.68 20.97
C PHE A 244 -12.76 12.18 19.91
N ALA A 245 -13.88 12.80 20.31
CA ALA A 245 -14.88 13.32 19.37
C ALA A 245 -14.34 14.50 18.54
N SER A 246 -13.23 15.10 18.98
CA SER A 246 -12.52 16.16 18.29
C SER A 246 -11.67 15.68 17.09
N TYR A 247 -11.46 14.38 16.92
CA TYR A 247 -10.52 13.83 15.93
C TYR A 247 -11.21 12.96 14.87
N ASP A 248 -10.68 12.96 13.66
CA ASP A 248 -11.23 12.18 12.54
C ASP A 248 -10.63 10.76 12.49
N LEU A 249 -9.42 10.59 13.01
CA LEU A 249 -8.70 9.31 13.08
C LEU A 249 -7.72 9.25 14.25
N VAL A 250 -7.33 8.04 14.64
CA VAL A 250 -6.37 7.78 15.73
C VAL A 250 -5.19 6.96 15.22
N ASN A 251 -3.98 7.50 15.42
CA ASN A 251 -2.72 6.79 15.26
C ASN A 251 -2.19 6.38 16.64
N VAL A 252 -2.11 5.09 16.90
CA VAL A 252 -1.48 4.52 18.08
C VAL A 252 -0.04 4.19 17.72
N LEU A 253 0.88 5.07 18.11
CA LEU A 253 2.31 4.90 17.90
C LEU A 253 2.86 4.02 19.02
N VAL A 254 3.00 2.73 18.72
CA VAL A 254 3.50 1.74 19.67
C VAL A 254 5.02 1.91 19.82
N THR A 255 5.53 1.71 21.04
CA THR A 255 6.97 1.69 21.28
C THR A 255 7.67 0.69 20.34
N PRO A 256 8.78 1.07 19.68
CA PRO A 256 9.36 0.28 18.60
C PRO A 256 10.05 -1.01 19.07
N ASN A 257 10.24 -1.19 20.37
CA ASN A 257 10.73 -2.43 20.99
C ASN A 257 9.60 -3.37 21.42
N ALA A 258 8.32 -3.03 21.17
CA ALA A 258 7.20 -3.94 21.35
C ALA A 258 7.00 -4.81 20.09
N GLY A 259 7.23 -6.11 20.24
CA GLY A 259 7.15 -7.07 19.14
C GLY A 259 8.48 -7.24 18.38
N PRO A 260 8.50 -8.11 17.36
CA PRO A 260 9.67 -8.33 16.51
C PRO A 260 10.03 -7.08 15.68
N SER A 261 11.27 -7.03 15.20
CA SER A 261 11.72 -5.99 14.26
C SER A 261 10.84 -5.96 13.02
N ALA A 262 10.66 -4.78 12.42
CA ALA A 262 9.91 -4.64 11.17
C ALA A 262 10.55 -5.43 10.00
N LEU A 263 11.87 -5.69 10.08
CA LEU A 263 12.60 -6.56 9.15
C LEU A 263 12.25 -8.05 9.30
N ASP A 264 11.82 -8.46 10.49
CA ASP A 264 11.45 -9.84 10.79
C ASP A 264 9.94 -10.07 10.56
N THR A 265 9.11 -9.09 10.93
CA THR A 265 7.66 -9.16 10.83
C THR A 265 7.03 -7.78 10.86
N VAL A 266 6.19 -7.50 9.87
CA VAL A 266 5.32 -6.31 9.87
C VAL A 266 4.13 -6.57 10.78
N LEU A 267 4.01 -5.78 11.85
CA LEU A 267 2.87 -5.80 12.77
C LEU A 267 1.93 -4.60 12.61
N SER A 268 2.38 -3.53 11.94
CA SER A 268 1.53 -2.36 11.68
C SER A 268 0.27 -2.78 10.93
N VAL A 269 -0.85 -2.19 11.37
CA VAL A 269 -2.18 -2.52 10.85
C VAL A 269 -3.14 -1.38 11.13
N THR A 270 -4.16 -1.26 10.29
CA THR A 270 -5.27 -0.35 10.48
C THR A 270 -6.58 -1.10 10.55
N PHE A 271 -7.40 -0.76 11.55
CA PHE A 271 -8.80 -1.14 11.58
C PHE A 271 -9.62 0.10 11.21
N ALA A 272 -10.14 0.09 9.98
CA ALA A 272 -10.93 1.17 9.40
C ALA A 272 -12.40 0.77 9.24
N GLY A 273 -13.31 1.75 9.36
CA GLY A 273 -14.75 1.51 9.29
C GLY A 273 -15.33 0.61 10.39
N ASN A 274 -14.56 0.31 11.45
CA ASN A 274 -14.94 -0.65 12.47
C ASN A 274 -15.88 -0.05 13.52
N ARG A 275 -17.18 -0.02 13.22
CA ARG A 275 -18.22 0.55 14.11
C ARG A 275 -18.39 -0.19 15.43
N GLU A 276 -17.86 -1.40 15.57
CA GLU A 276 -17.92 -2.20 16.79
C GLU A 276 -16.71 -1.96 17.71
N ALA A 277 -15.78 -1.09 17.32
CA ALA A 277 -14.66 -0.70 18.15
C ALA A 277 -15.13 -0.08 19.49
N PRO A 278 -14.34 -0.19 20.56
CA PRO A 278 -14.62 0.50 21.81
C PRO A 278 -14.86 2.01 21.60
N VAL A 279 -15.74 2.56 22.43
CA VAL A 279 -16.22 3.94 22.33
C VAL A 279 -15.53 4.80 23.38
N ALA A 280 -15.13 6.02 22.99
CA ALA A 280 -14.62 7.09 23.85
C ALA A 280 -15.34 8.39 23.45
N ASP A 281 -15.68 9.26 24.40
CA ASP A 281 -16.42 10.51 24.15
C ASP A 281 -17.66 10.38 23.23
N GLY A 282 -18.36 9.25 23.31
CA GLY A 282 -19.54 8.96 22.48
C GLY A 282 -19.26 8.59 21.02
N VAL A 283 -17.99 8.49 20.60
CA VAL A 283 -17.59 8.06 19.25
C VAL A 283 -16.87 6.70 19.27
N PRO A 284 -17.18 5.78 18.36
CA PRO A 284 -16.40 4.56 18.21
C PRO A 284 -15.01 4.89 17.63
N LEU A 285 -13.96 4.26 18.14
CA LEU A 285 -12.60 4.35 17.57
C LEU A 285 -12.50 3.49 16.28
N ALA A 286 -13.36 3.80 15.32
CA ALA A 286 -13.60 3.00 14.12
C ALA A 286 -12.49 3.08 13.07
N ASN A 287 -11.63 4.09 13.16
CA ASN A 287 -10.53 4.37 12.25
C ASN A 287 -9.25 4.53 13.06
N THR A 288 -8.63 3.40 13.40
CA THR A 288 -7.44 3.36 14.27
C THR A 288 -6.31 2.61 13.58
N SER A 289 -5.18 3.29 13.39
CA SER A 289 -3.93 2.72 12.90
C SER A 289 -3.00 2.42 14.07
N PHE A 290 -2.40 1.22 14.09
CA PHE A 290 -1.38 0.82 15.05
C PHE A 290 -0.03 0.74 14.36
N LEU A 291 0.92 1.56 14.81
CA LEU A 291 2.22 1.70 14.17
C LEU A 291 3.28 1.07 15.05
N TYR A 292 3.73 -0.11 14.65
CA TYR A 292 4.78 -0.88 15.32
C TYR A 292 6.13 -0.64 14.67
N SER A 293 7.19 -0.82 15.46
CA SER A 293 8.57 -0.85 14.99
C SER A 293 9.00 0.40 14.20
N ARG A 294 10.19 0.35 13.62
CA ARG A 294 10.74 1.38 12.71
C ARG A 294 10.95 0.73 11.35
N GLN A 295 10.54 1.39 10.27
CA GLN A 295 10.87 0.97 8.90
C GLN A 295 12.30 1.39 8.53
N ASP A 296 13.28 0.89 9.27
CA ASP A 296 14.70 1.04 8.94
C ASP A 296 15.16 -0.21 8.18
N ASP A 297 15.34 -0.05 6.87
CA ASP A 297 15.82 -1.10 5.97
C ASP A 297 17.35 -1.29 6.03
N GLY A 298 18.05 -0.60 6.94
CA GLY A 298 19.50 -0.67 7.11
C GLY A 298 20.28 0.03 5.98
N SER A 299 19.60 0.65 5.02
CA SER A 299 20.26 1.39 3.91
C SER A 299 20.80 2.76 4.34
N GLY A 300 20.53 3.19 5.57
CA GLY A 300 20.81 4.55 6.06
C GLY A 300 19.86 5.61 5.49
N SER A 301 18.77 5.19 4.81
CA SER A 301 17.76 6.09 4.26
C SER A 301 16.58 6.36 5.20
N TYR A 302 16.59 5.79 6.40
CA TYR A 302 15.49 5.84 7.38
C TYR A 302 14.86 7.22 7.56
N ALA A 303 15.66 8.28 7.73
CA ALA A 303 15.14 9.65 7.91
C ALA A 303 14.31 10.17 6.71
N ARG A 304 14.49 9.56 5.53
CA ARG A 304 13.76 9.85 4.30
C ARG A 304 12.61 8.88 4.02
N THR A 305 12.68 7.64 4.48
CA THR A 305 11.76 6.56 4.05
C THR A 305 10.93 5.96 5.18
N GLY A 306 11.39 6.07 6.43
CA GLY A 306 10.79 5.40 7.59
C GLY A 306 9.40 5.90 7.99
N TYR A 307 8.97 7.03 7.42
CA TYR A 307 7.66 7.62 7.68
C TYR A 307 6.52 6.94 6.92
N ARG A 308 6.84 6.18 5.85
CA ARG A 308 5.90 5.75 4.79
C ARG A 308 4.85 4.73 5.24
N VAL A 309 5.12 3.99 6.31
CA VAL A 309 4.09 3.17 6.97
C VAL A 309 2.87 4.00 7.36
N LEU A 310 3.05 5.25 7.82
CA LEU A 310 1.92 6.02 8.32
C LEU A 310 0.93 6.47 7.22
N PRO A 311 1.37 7.02 6.07
CA PRO A 311 0.46 7.29 4.98
C PRO A 311 -0.17 6.02 4.36
N HIS A 312 0.54 4.88 4.33
CA HIS A 312 -0.07 3.59 3.95
C HIS A 312 -1.24 3.22 4.87
N GLU A 313 -0.98 3.20 6.18
CA GLU A 313 -1.98 2.85 7.19
C GLU A 313 -3.16 3.83 7.21
N ASN A 314 -2.90 5.13 7.02
CA ASN A 314 -3.96 6.12 6.91
C ASN A 314 -4.70 6.05 5.56
N GLY A 315 -4.11 5.47 4.50
CA GLY A 315 -4.82 5.12 3.27
C GLY A 315 -6.01 4.19 3.54
N HIS A 316 -5.83 3.20 4.41
CA HIS A 316 -6.93 2.34 4.86
C HIS A 316 -8.02 3.09 5.61
N VAL A 317 -7.64 4.05 6.46
CA VAL A 317 -8.60 4.92 7.17
C VAL A 317 -9.50 5.69 6.18
N PHE A 318 -9.00 6.00 4.99
CA PHE A 318 -9.75 6.65 3.91
C PHE A 318 -10.47 5.68 2.96
N GLY A 319 -10.34 4.37 3.19
CA GLY A 319 -11.06 3.33 2.44
C GLY A 319 -10.31 2.73 1.26
N LEU A 320 -8.98 2.79 1.25
CA LEU A 320 -8.16 2.07 0.27
C LEU A 320 -7.81 0.65 0.75
N PRO A 321 -7.86 -0.38 -0.12
CA PRO A 321 -7.38 -1.72 0.21
C PRO A 321 -5.86 -1.83 0.12
N ASP A 322 -5.31 -2.90 0.70
CA ASP A 322 -4.00 -3.44 0.35
C ASP A 322 -4.01 -3.99 -1.07
N LEU A 323 -2.99 -3.64 -1.85
CA LEU A 323 -2.84 -4.07 -3.24
C LEU A 323 -1.90 -5.27 -3.43
N TYR A 324 -1.07 -5.58 -2.43
CA TYR A 324 -0.20 -6.75 -2.47
C TYR A 324 -1.00 -8.05 -2.36
N THR A 325 -0.37 -9.16 -2.73
CA THR A 325 -0.90 -10.50 -2.51
C THR A 325 -0.06 -11.24 -1.46
N GLN A 326 -0.42 -12.49 -1.15
CA GLN A 326 0.44 -13.36 -0.32
C GLN A 326 1.84 -13.56 -0.92
N ASP A 327 1.99 -13.38 -2.23
CA ASP A 327 3.26 -13.48 -2.95
C ASP A 327 4.05 -12.15 -2.95
N GLY A 328 3.50 -11.09 -2.35
CA GLY A 328 4.11 -9.77 -2.20
C GLY A 328 3.53 -8.71 -3.14
N GLY A 329 4.30 -7.63 -3.35
CA GLY A 329 3.88 -6.45 -4.10
C GLY A 329 3.82 -6.62 -5.62
N GLY A 330 4.06 -7.81 -6.18
CA GLY A 330 4.24 -8.01 -7.63
C GLY A 330 3.02 -7.73 -8.51
N ALA A 331 1.85 -7.46 -7.93
CA ALA A 331 0.67 -7.03 -8.67
C ALA A 331 0.75 -5.55 -9.11
N VAL A 332 1.29 -4.67 -8.26
CA VAL A 332 1.33 -3.21 -8.50
C VAL A 332 2.73 -2.64 -8.29
N GLY A 333 3.46 -3.15 -7.31
CA GLY A 333 4.80 -2.72 -6.94
C GLY A 333 4.83 -1.30 -6.38
N HIS A 334 6.00 -0.68 -6.42
CA HIS A 334 6.25 0.70 -6.02
C HIS A 334 5.36 1.78 -6.70
N TRP A 335 4.47 1.45 -7.64
CA TRP A 335 3.58 2.45 -8.26
C TRP A 335 2.45 2.93 -7.35
N ASP A 336 2.20 2.24 -6.22
CA ASP A 336 1.24 2.66 -5.20
C ASP A 336 1.75 2.32 -3.79
N ILE A 337 1.61 3.26 -2.85
CA ILE A 337 2.00 3.03 -1.45
C ILE A 337 1.17 1.93 -0.79
N MET A 338 -0.05 1.67 -1.26
CA MET A 338 -0.91 0.59 -0.80
C MET A 338 -0.43 -0.80 -1.28
N SER A 339 0.58 -0.87 -2.15
CA SER A 339 1.25 -2.10 -2.56
C SER A 339 2.62 -2.27 -1.91
N GLU A 340 3.45 -1.22 -1.94
CA GLU A 340 4.81 -1.22 -1.38
C GLU A 340 5.01 0.08 -0.59
N ASP A 341 5.03 -0.03 0.74
CA ASP A 341 5.18 1.08 1.68
C ASP A 341 6.62 1.23 2.22
N TRP A 342 7.52 0.29 1.89
CA TRP A 342 8.95 0.38 2.19
C TRP A 342 9.74 0.97 1.02
N GLY A 343 10.88 1.63 1.29
CA GLY A 343 11.80 2.07 0.23
C GLY A 343 11.65 3.48 -0.30
N ALA A 344 11.93 3.64 -1.60
CA ALA A 344 11.81 4.91 -2.31
C ALA A 344 10.38 5.46 -2.28
N ASP A 345 10.25 6.77 -2.12
CA ASP A 345 8.93 7.41 -2.05
C ASP A 345 8.13 7.15 -3.33
N ASN A 346 6.82 6.97 -3.15
CA ASN A 346 5.86 6.74 -4.21
C ASN A 346 4.53 7.43 -3.91
N ASP A 347 3.80 7.73 -4.98
CA ASP A 347 2.46 8.30 -4.89
C ASP A 347 1.36 7.22 -4.93
N LEU A 348 0.11 7.64 -4.75
CA LEU A 348 -1.07 6.83 -5.08
C LEU A 348 -1.30 6.79 -6.60
N LEU A 349 -1.90 5.70 -7.07
CA LEU A 349 -2.49 5.60 -8.40
C LEU A 349 -3.58 6.66 -8.57
N GLY A 350 -3.71 7.16 -9.80
CA GLY A 350 -4.77 8.07 -10.22
C GLY A 350 -6.18 7.54 -9.94
N TRP A 351 -6.40 6.23 -10.02
CA TRP A 351 -7.64 5.60 -9.59
C TRP A 351 -7.95 5.86 -8.11
N HIS A 352 -6.98 5.61 -7.22
CA HIS A 352 -7.13 5.91 -5.78
C HIS A 352 -7.29 7.40 -5.53
N LYS A 353 -6.56 8.26 -6.25
CA LYS A 353 -6.76 9.73 -6.16
C LYS A 353 -8.18 10.14 -6.58
N TRP A 354 -8.75 9.57 -7.64
CA TRP A 354 -10.15 9.84 -7.99
C TRP A 354 -11.11 9.31 -6.93
N LYS A 355 -10.89 8.09 -6.44
CA LYS A 355 -11.66 7.47 -5.37
C LYS A 355 -11.74 8.32 -4.10
N LEU A 356 -10.61 8.91 -3.73
CA LEU A 356 -10.48 9.77 -2.55
C LEU A 356 -11.01 11.20 -2.78
N GLY A 357 -11.51 11.52 -3.97
CA GLY A 357 -11.96 12.86 -4.34
C GLY A 357 -10.81 13.84 -4.56
N TRP A 358 -9.60 13.33 -4.83
CA TRP A 358 -8.40 14.13 -5.08
C TRP A 358 -8.23 14.53 -6.55
N LEU A 359 -8.86 13.77 -7.45
CA LEU A 359 -9.12 14.18 -8.82
C LEU A 359 -10.60 14.54 -8.97
N ASP A 360 -10.89 15.63 -9.70
CA ASP A 360 -12.27 15.92 -10.11
C ASP A 360 -12.70 15.01 -11.27
N ASP A 361 -14.01 14.86 -11.47
CA ASP A 361 -14.59 14.08 -12.56
C ASP A 361 -14.11 14.60 -13.93
N GLU A 362 -13.90 15.90 -14.09
CA GLU A 362 -13.38 16.52 -15.32
C GLU A 362 -11.95 16.09 -15.65
N GLN A 363 -11.19 15.65 -14.63
CA GLN A 363 -9.83 15.14 -14.80
C GLN A 363 -9.79 13.66 -15.21
N VAL A 364 -10.96 13.03 -15.36
CA VAL A 364 -11.12 11.63 -15.75
C VAL A 364 -11.72 11.53 -17.15
N GLY A 365 -10.98 10.94 -18.08
CA GLY A 365 -11.49 10.57 -19.40
C GLY A 365 -12.21 9.23 -19.33
N CYS A 366 -13.54 9.26 -19.24
CA CYS A 366 -14.36 8.06 -19.25
C CYS A 366 -14.59 7.52 -20.67
N VAL A 367 -14.22 6.26 -20.92
CA VAL A 367 -14.30 5.60 -22.24
C VAL A 367 -15.24 4.39 -22.19
N ALA A 368 -16.54 4.63 -22.03
CA ALA A 368 -17.55 3.58 -21.93
C ALA A 368 -18.09 3.11 -23.31
N SER A 369 -18.13 4.01 -24.28
CA SER A 369 -18.67 3.79 -25.61
C SER A 369 -17.63 3.14 -26.53
N PRO A 370 -18.05 2.19 -27.39
CA PRO A 370 -17.20 1.67 -28.45
C PRO A 370 -16.72 2.79 -29.40
N GLY A 371 -15.55 2.59 -30.00
CA GLY A 371 -14.96 3.52 -30.95
C GLY A 371 -13.50 3.84 -30.67
N THR A 372 -13.03 4.91 -31.30
CA THR A 372 -11.68 5.45 -31.14
C THR A 372 -11.76 6.81 -30.46
N HIS A 373 -11.01 6.98 -29.38
CA HIS A 373 -11.04 8.15 -28.53
C HIS A 373 -9.63 8.67 -28.32
N ASP A 374 -9.38 9.93 -28.67
CA ASP A 374 -8.08 10.58 -28.53
C ASP A 374 -8.10 11.53 -27.33
N PHE A 375 -7.10 11.38 -26.47
CA PHE A 375 -6.94 12.16 -25.25
C PHE A 375 -5.55 12.77 -25.17
N THR A 376 -5.48 13.91 -24.50
CA THR A 376 -4.24 14.43 -23.92
C THR A 376 -4.29 14.19 -22.42
N VAL A 377 -3.23 13.61 -21.87
CA VAL A 377 -3.12 13.19 -20.47
C VAL A 377 -1.88 13.83 -19.86
N ALA A 378 -2.09 14.67 -18.84
CA ALA A 378 -1.01 15.30 -18.10
C ALA A 378 -0.34 14.29 -17.16
N PRO A 379 0.97 14.46 -16.86
CA PRO A 379 1.62 13.72 -15.79
C PRO A 379 0.85 13.82 -14.47
N LEU A 380 0.72 12.70 -13.75
CA LEU A 380 -0.05 12.65 -12.51
C LEU A 380 0.47 13.66 -11.48
N ALA A 381 1.79 13.83 -11.40
CA ALA A 381 2.45 14.77 -10.49
C ALA A 381 2.24 16.25 -10.85
N ALA A 382 1.79 16.58 -12.06
CA ALA A 382 1.57 17.97 -12.45
C ALA A 382 0.40 18.57 -11.65
N ALA A 383 0.50 19.84 -11.27
CA ALA A 383 -0.63 20.58 -10.71
C ALA A 383 -1.67 20.90 -11.80
N GLY A 384 -2.82 21.43 -11.40
CA GLY A 384 -3.85 21.93 -12.32
C GLY A 384 -5.01 20.95 -12.58
N HIS A 385 -5.88 21.36 -13.50
CA HIS A 385 -7.17 20.72 -13.80
C HIS A 385 -7.15 19.87 -15.07
N ASP A 386 -5.98 19.68 -15.68
CA ASP A 386 -5.85 18.84 -16.87
C ASP A 386 -6.20 17.39 -16.55
N ARG A 387 -6.54 16.64 -17.61
CA ARG A 387 -6.89 15.22 -17.51
C ARG A 387 -5.69 14.40 -17.04
N LYS A 388 -5.88 13.60 -16.00
CA LYS A 388 -4.81 12.79 -15.38
C LYS A 388 -5.06 11.29 -15.45
N LEU A 389 -6.32 10.89 -15.58
CA LEU A 389 -6.74 9.49 -15.59
C LEU A 389 -7.63 9.23 -16.81
N LEU A 390 -7.39 8.13 -17.52
CA LEU A 390 -8.34 7.52 -18.43
C LEU A 390 -8.91 6.27 -17.76
N PHE A 391 -10.21 6.05 -17.88
CA PHE A 391 -10.84 4.83 -17.37
C PHE A 391 -11.76 4.19 -18.40
N ILE A 392 -11.54 2.90 -18.66
CA ILE A 392 -12.30 2.08 -19.59
C ILE A 392 -13.06 1.04 -18.76
N PRO A 393 -14.37 1.21 -18.50
CA PRO A 393 -15.14 0.25 -17.71
C PRO A 393 -15.35 -1.04 -18.50
N LEU A 394 -14.99 -2.17 -17.90
CA LEU A 394 -15.14 -3.52 -18.48
C LEU A 394 -16.43 -4.20 -18.00
N SER A 395 -16.82 -3.95 -16.76
CA SER A 395 -18.06 -4.41 -16.14
C SER A 395 -18.51 -3.39 -15.08
N HIS A 396 -19.60 -3.68 -14.36
CA HIS A 396 -20.00 -2.89 -13.19
C HIS A 396 -18.99 -2.97 -12.04
N THR A 397 -18.08 -3.95 -12.04
CA THR A 397 -17.11 -4.20 -10.95
C THR A 397 -15.67 -4.02 -11.40
N SER A 398 -15.36 -3.83 -12.69
CA SER A 398 -13.97 -3.81 -13.15
C SER A 398 -13.74 -2.87 -14.33
N GLY A 399 -12.50 -2.42 -14.49
CA GLY A 399 -12.09 -1.51 -15.56
C GLY A 399 -10.58 -1.52 -15.81
N ILE A 400 -10.16 -0.86 -16.88
CA ILE A 400 -8.76 -0.55 -17.19
C ILE A 400 -8.55 0.93 -16.94
N ALA A 401 -7.54 1.26 -16.16
CA ALA A 401 -7.09 2.62 -15.91
C ALA A 401 -5.78 2.89 -16.65
N ALA A 402 -5.59 4.12 -17.11
CA ALA A 402 -4.32 4.57 -17.69
C ALA A 402 -3.99 5.99 -17.22
N GLU A 403 -2.76 6.18 -16.74
CA GLU A 403 -2.25 7.46 -16.22
C GLU A 403 -0.79 7.67 -16.61
N VAL A 404 -0.34 8.92 -16.65
CA VAL A 404 1.06 9.21 -16.97
C VAL A 404 1.88 9.33 -15.70
N ARG A 405 2.89 8.46 -15.57
CA ARG A 405 3.86 8.49 -14.46
C ARG A 405 5.19 9.05 -14.92
N THR A 406 5.71 9.99 -14.15
CA THR A 406 6.99 10.67 -14.34
C THR A 406 7.62 10.85 -12.97
N ARG A 407 8.93 11.10 -12.90
CA ARG A 407 9.55 11.49 -11.63
C ARG A 407 9.01 12.85 -11.19
N GLY A 408 8.29 12.89 -10.08
CA GLY A 408 7.64 14.10 -9.56
C GLY A 408 6.56 13.77 -8.54
N GLY A 409 6.07 14.79 -7.81
CA GLY A 409 5.11 14.56 -6.73
C GLY A 409 5.77 13.77 -5.59
N ASN A 410 5.19 12.62 -5.24
CA ASN A 410 5.81 11.66 -4.32
C ASN A 410 6.64 10.58 -5.04
N ASP A 411 6.58 10.49 -6.37
CA ASP A 411 7.31 9.45 -7.12
C ASP A 411 8.79 9.80 -7.28
N ASP A 412 9.62 9.21 -6.41
CA ASP A 412 11.07 9.44 -6.40
C ASP A 412 11.81 8.59 -7.44
N SER A 413 11.34 7.35 -7.67
CA SER A 413 12.03 6.33 -8.46
C SER A 413 11.28 5.93 -9.72
N VAL A 414 11.20 6.85 -10.69
CA VAL A 414 10.66 6.58 -12.03
C VAL A 414 11.78 6.58 -13.06
N CYS A 415 12.31 5.39 -13.40
CA CYS A 415 13.38 5.26 -14.39
C CYS A 415 12.89 5.22 -15.84
N LYS A 416 11.62 4.82 -16.07
CA LYS A 416 10.94 4.91 -17.38
C LYS A 416 9.64 5.72 -17.25
N PRO A 417 9.65 7.04 -17.51
CA PRO A 417 8.43 7.83 -17.58
C PRO A 417 7.53 7.40 -18.75
N GLY A 418 6.22 7.31 -18.54
CA GLY A 418 5.29 6.84 -19.58
C GLY A 418 3.86 6.67 -19.08
N LEU A 419 3.03 6.05 -19.93
CA LEU A 419 1.66 5.69 -19.60
C LEU A 419 1.65 4.38 -18.80
N LEU A 420 1.37 4.45 -17.49
CA LEU A 420 1.12 3.29 -16.67
C LEU A 420 -0.33 2.82 -16.92
N VAL A 421 -0.50 1.56 -17.28
CA VAL A 421 -1.82 0.95 -17.52
C VAL A 421 -2.05 -0.16 -16.49
N TYR A 422 -3.23 -0.22 -15.89
CA TYR A 422 -3.54 -1.21 -14.85
C TYR A 422 -5.02 -1.60 -14.87
N ARG A 423 -5.32 -2.82 -14.42
CA ARG A 423 -6.68 -3.31 -14.20
C ARG A 423 -7.11 -3.01 -12.78
N VAL A 424 -8.36 -2.60 -12.61
CA VAL A 424 -9.02 -2.39 -11.31
C VAL A 424 -10.20 -3.36 -11.19
N ASP A 425 -10.33 -4.03 -10.04
CA ASP A 425 -11.40 -4.96 -9.74
C ASP A 425 -11.98 -4.70 -8.33
N ALA A 426 -13.23 -4.24 -8.30
CA ALA A 426 -13.96 -3.90 -7.09
C ALA A 426 -14.60 -5.11 -6.40
N ASP A 427 -14.53 -6.31 -6.98
CA ASP A 427 -15.00 -7.58 -6.38
C ASP A 427 -13.85 -8.40 -5.74
N VAL A 428 -12.63 -7.86 -5.72
CA VAL A 428 -11.48 -8.51 -5.10
C VAL A 428 -11.23 -7.89 -3.73
N ASP A 429 -11.08 -8.75 -2.72
CA ASP A 429 -10.79 -8.32 -1.35
C ASP A 429 -9.40 -7.70 -1.22
N THR A 430 -9.26 -6.80 -0.25
CA THR A 430 -7.96 -6.30 0.22
C THR A 430 -6.94 -7.43 0.44
N GLY A 431 -5.70 -7.21 -0.01
CA GLY A 431 -4.61 -8.19 0.11
C GLY A 431 -4.71 -9.37 -0.87
N GLN A 432 -5.62 -9.31 -1.84
CA GLN A 432 -5.78 -10.32 -2.91
C GLN A 432 -5.51 -9.74 -4.32
N GLY A 433 -4.86 -8.57 -4.40
CA GLY A 433 -4.52 -7.93 -5.66
C GLY A 433 -5.72 -7.35 -6.43
N PRO A 434 -6.52 -6.45 -5.83
CA PRO A 434 -7.65 -5.81 -6.52
C PRO A 434 -7.23 -4.85 -7.64
N ILE A 435 -5.94 -4.52 -7.73
CA ILE A 435 -5.33 -3.80 -8.85
C ILE A 435 -4.16 -4.63 -9.39
N THR A 436 -3.96 -4.61 -10.72
CA THR A 436 -2.80 -5.24 -11.35
C THR A 436 -2.24 -4.37 -12.47
N VAL A 437 -0.95 -4.04 -12.39
CA VAL A 437 -0.23 -3.25 -13.40
C VAL A 437 0.09 -4.11 -14.63
N ALA A 438 -0.16 -3.56 -15.81
CA ALA A 438 0.30 -4.13 -17.06
C ALA A 438 1.74 -3.72 -17.33
N ASP A 439 2.63 -4.70 -17.39
CA ASP A 439 4.04 -4.47 -17.71
C ASP A 439 4.28 -4.42 -19.23
N SER A 440 4.74 -3.27 -19.72
CA SER A 440 5.13 -3.07 -21.12
C SER A 440 6.33 -3.90 -21.57
N LYS A 441 7.17 -4.37 -20.62
CA LYS A 441 8.41 -5.11 -20.88
C LYS A 441 8.58 -6.30 -19.94
N LYS A 442 7.66 -7.26 -20.07
CA LYS A 442 7.74 -8.53 -19.32
C LYS A 442 9.09 -9.21 -19.46
N GLU A 443 9.56 -9.74 -18.34
CA GLU A 443 10.83 -10.41 -18.11
C GLU A 443 12.07 -9.54 -18.43
N SER A 444 11.95 -8.21 -18.36
CA SER A 444 13.08 -7.29 -18.57
C SER A 444 14.09 -7.32 -17.42
N GLY A 445 13.63 -7.69 -16.22
CA GLY A 445 14.37 -7.53 -14.97
C GLY A 445 14.39 -6.10 -14.45
N GLY A 446 13.64 -5.17 -15.04
CA GLY A 446 13.50 -3.78 -14.62
C GLY A 446 14.56 -2.81 -15.13
N CYS A 447 14.30 -1.50 -14.95
CA CYS A 447 15.27 -0.43 -15.17
C CYS A 447 15.98 0.06 -13.90
N THR A 448 15.66 -0.48 -12.72
CA THR A 448 16.37 -0.14 -11.48
C THR A 448 16.53 -1.34 -10.53
N ARG A 449 17.52 -1.23 -9.64
CA ARG A 449 17.77 -2.13 -8.51
C ARG A 449 17.74 -1.38 -7.18
N SER A 450 17.09 -0.21 -7.14
CA SER A 450 16.84 0.52 -5.90
C SER A 450 16.23 -0.42 -4.86
N PRO A 451 16.68 -0.38 -3.59
CA PRO A 451 16.06 -1.14 -2.53
C PRO A 451 14.55 -0.85 -2.47
N ASN A 452 13.76 -1.90 -2.23
CA ASN A 452 12.31 -1.80 -2.00
C ASN A 452 11.57 -1.09 -3.16
N VAL A 453 12.05 -1.31 -4.39
CA VAL A 453 11.34 -1.04 -5.63
C VAL A 453 11.15 -2.37 -6.33
N HIS A 454 9.91 -2.74 -6.67
CA HIS A 454 9.66 -3.93 -7.48
C HIS A 454 10.40 -3.84 -8.83
N ALA A 455 11.54 -4.55 -8.93
CA ALA A 455 12.45 -4.39 -10.06
C ALA A 455 11.74 -4.64 -11.40
N GLU A 456 11.04 -5.76 -11.52
CA GLU A 456 10.34 -6.13 -12.76
C GLU A 456 9.30 -5.08 -13.21
N LEU A 457 8.65 -4.39 -12.27
CA LEU A 457 7.63 -3.39 -12.63
C LEU A 457 8.21 -1.98 -12.80
N SER A 458 9.52 -1.78 -12.61
CA SER A 458 10.15 -0.46 -12.68
C SER A 458 10.16 0.17 -14.08
N ASP A 459 10.05 -0.65 -15.14
CA ASP A 459 9.89 -0.20 -16.52
C ASP A 459 8.53 -0.57 -17.13
N ALA A 460 7.52 -0.80 -16.27
CA ALA A 460 6.15 -1.10 -16.67
C ALA A 460 5.49 -0.06 -17.60
N PRO A 461 5.67 1.28 -17.43
CA PRO A 461 4.96 2.27 -18.23
C PRO A 461 5.22 2.17 -19.74
N PHE A 462 4.19 2.35 -20.55
CA PHE A 462 4.26 2.38 -22.01
C PHE A 462 4.80 3.73 -22.52
N GLY A 463 5.83 3.68 -23.36
CA GLY A 463 6.45 4.83 -24.02
C GLY A 463 5.78 5.19 -25.35
N VAL A 464 6.20 6.30 -25.96
CA VAL A 464 5.70 6.75 -27.27
C VAL A 464 5.91 5.66 -28.34
N GLY A 465 4.85 5.35 -29.08
CA GLY A 465 4.81 4.30 -30.09
C GLY A 465 4.48 2.91 -29.53
N GLU A 466 4.45 2.73 -28.21
CA GLU A 466 4.05 1.46 -27.58
C GLU A 466 2.52 1.38 -27.43
N THR A 467 2.00 0.15 -27.33
CA THR A 467 0.56 -0.13 -27.27
C THR A 467 0.27 -1.20 -26.23
N TYR A 468 -0.65 -0.90 -25.32
CA TYR A 468 -1.30 -1.90 -24.48
C TYR A 468 -2.46 -2.56 -25.25
N ARG A 469 -2.62 -3.88 -25.10
CA ARG A 469 -3.70 -4.66 -25.72
C ARG A 469 -4.32 -5.59 -24.69
N ASP A 470 -5.64 -5.58 -24.61
CA ASP A 470 -6.44 -6.59 -23.91
C ASP A 470 -7.42 -7.24 -24.89
N ASP A 471 -7.07 -8.43 -25.36
CA ASP A 471 -7.86 -9.17 -26.33
C ASP A 471 -9.22 -9.63 -25.75
N GLY A 472 -9.31 -9.81 -24.43
CA GLY A 472 -10.53 -10.22 -23.75
C GLY A 472 -11.62 -9.15 -23.80
N SER A 473 -11.26 -7.89 -23.53
CA SER A 473 -12.17 -6.75 -23.66
C SER A 473 -12.17 -6.09 -25.05
N ARG A 474 -11.28 -6.53 -25.95
CA ARG A 474 -11.00 -5.87 -27.24
C ARG A 474 -10.66 -4.39 -27.07
N THR A 475 -9.88 -4.09 -26.03
CA THR A 475 -9.40 -2.74 -25.73
C THR A 475 -7.95 -2.60 -26.18
N ARG A 476 -7.61 -1.45 -26.78
CA ARG A 476 -6.22 -1.07 -27.07
C ARG A 476 -5.97 0.36 -26.60
N VAL A 477 -4.80 0.59 -26.02
CA VAL A 477 -4.37 1.93 -25.57
C VAL A 477 -3.00 2.23 -26.18
N GLU A 478 -2.93 3.24 -27.02
CA GLU A 478 -1.75 3.61 -27.81
C GLU A 478 -1.18 4.95 -27.35
N VAL A 479 0.14 5.02 -27.15
CA VAL A 479 0.83 6.28 -26.84
C VAL A 479 1.31 6.91 -28.13
N LEU A 480 0.60 7.92 -28.63
CA LEU A 480 0.86 8.53 -29.94
C LEU A 480 2.06 9.48 -29.93
N GLY A 481 2.33 10.14 -28.81
CA GLY A 481 3.38 11.14 -28.71
C GLY A 481 3.28 11.99 -27.46
N ARG A 482 4.10 13.03 -27.40
CA ARG A 482 4.09 14.03 -26.31
C ARG A 482 3.82 15.42 -26.87
N THR A 483 3.22 16.29 -26.07
CA THR A 483 3.09 17.73 -26.34
C THR A 483 4.38 18.44 -25.90
N GLU A 484 4.54 19.71 -26.29
CA GLU A 484 5.68 20.53 -25.86
C GLU A 484 5.67 20.75 -24.34
N ASP A 485 4.48 20.84 -23.73
CA ASP A 485 4.26 20.99 -22.29
C ASP A 485 4.46 19.68 -21.49
N GLY A 486 4.80 18.58 -22.18
CA GLY A 486 5.16 17.31 -21.56
C GLY A 486 3.99 16.35 -21.32
N GLU A 487 2.78 16.70 -21.74
CA GLU A 487 1.60 15.82 -21.72
C GLU A 487 1.70 14.72 -22.78
N TYR A 488 0.93 13.64 -22.60
CA TYR A 488 0.94 12.50 -23.49
C TYR A 488 -0.34 12.47 -24.33
N ARG A 489 -0.18 12.29 -25.64
CA ARG A 489 -1.28 12.02 -26.56
C ARG A 489 -1.54 10.51 -26.56
N VAL A 490 -2.72 10.11 -26.12
CA VAL A 490 -3.13 8.71 -25.95
C VAL A 490 -4.37 8.45 -26.77
N ARG A 491 -4.39 7.32 -27.49
CA ARG A 491 -5.56 6.85 -28.23
C ARG A 491 -6.09 5.57 -27.60
N VAL A 492 -7.38 5.56 -27.29
CA VAL A 492 -8.09 4.39 -26.78
C VAL A 492 -9.01 3.85 -27.86
N HIS A 493 -8.85 2.58 -28.19
CA HIS A 493 -9.77 1.84 -29.04
C HIS A 493 -10.56 0.85 -28.19
N ARG A 494 -11.89 0.84 -28.36
CA ARG A 494 -12.80 -0.09 -27.71
C ARG A 494 -13.75 -0.67 -28.76
N ASP A 495 -13.67 -1.97 -29.02
CA ASP A 495 -14.41 -2.65 -30.10
C ASP A 495 -15.67 -3.40 -29.62
#